data_AF-A0A1H1P7T2-F1
#
_entry.id   AF-A0A1H1P7T2-F1
#
_cell.length_a   1.000
_cell.length_b   1.000
_cell.length_c   1.000
_cell.angle_alpha   90.00
_cell.angle_beta   90.00
_cell.angle_gamma   90.00
#
_symmetry.space_group_name_H-M   'P 1'
#
loop_
_entity.id
_entity.type
_entity.pdbx_description
1 polymer ?
#
loop_
_entity_poly.entity_id
_entity_poly.type
_entity_poly.pdbx_seq_one_letter_code
_entity_poly.pdbx_strand_id
1 'polypeptide(L)'
;MARYLISYESGATDIPEEDLPDVAKAAEAVRQEARDAGVFVFAGELDHDVKPVVVAIDGMVTDGPYPESKELLGGVTIVEVPGREAGVEWGGRIAAGCRTPQKVRALKRGRDEPEQYLISFDNGDMDFSTGEEWVEVGETSHAAVQDAMDAGVYVFAGGLDYEPPDDSTPAWVGAVTSDGTVADGPRPKTRKPLGGFTVVKAPTHEAALEWAAKIAIARRCPQDVRMFMYDPVIE
;
A
#
# COMPACT_ATOMS: atom_id res chain seq x y z
N MET A 1 7.61 -2.39 4.45
CA MET A 1 7.99 -3.81 4.30
C MET A 1 7.41 -4.34 2.99
N ALA A 2 8.21 -4.99 2.15
CA ALA A 2 7.82 -5.51 0.85
C ALA A 2 8.07 -7.02 0.76
N ARG A 3 7.20 -7.73 0.03
CA ARG A 3 7.33 -9.17 -0.20
C ARG A 3 8.14 -9.42 -1.46
N TYR A 4 9.10 -10.34 -1.38
CA TYR A 4 9.93 -10.75 -2.51
C TYR A 4 9.75 -12.24 -2.77
N LEU A 5 9.47 -12.58 -4.02
CA LEU A 5 9.53 -13.94 -4.55
C LEU A 5 10.96 -14.23 -4.99
N ILE A 6 11.54 -15.26 -4.39
CA ILE A 6 12.87 -15.78 -4.68
C ILE A 6 12.64 -17.18 -5.27
N SER A 7 12.98 -17.38 -6.53
CA SER A 7 12.64 -18.60 -7.25
C SER A 7 13.81 -19.10 -8.10
N TYR A 8 13.90 -20.41 -8.31
CA TYR A 8 14.84 -21.01 -9.26
C TYR A 8 14.10 -21.85 -10.31
N GLU A 9 14.75 -22.01 -11.47
CA GLU A 9 14.28 -22.91 -12.51
C GLU A 9 14.71 -24.35 -12.23
N SER A 10 13.83 -25.29 -12.50
CA SER A 10 14.14 -26.71 -12.47
C SER A 10 15.26 -27.01 -13.48
N GLY A 11 16.30 -27.72 -13.04
CA GLY A 11 17.49 -28.00 -13.87
C GLY A 11 18.43 -26.81 -14.09
N ALA A 12 18.28 -25.70 -13.34
CA ALA A 12 19.21 -24.57 -13.42
C ALA A 12 20.64 -24.91 -12.97
N THR A 13 20.84 -26.01 -12.25
CA THR A 13 22.15 -26.49 -11.82
C THR A 13 22.12 -28.02 -11.71
N ASP A 14 23.15 -28.69 -12.23
CA ASP A 14 23.34 -30.14 -12.08
C ASP A 14 24.02 -30.44 -10.74
N ILE A 15 23.21 -30.80 -9.74
CA ILE A 15 23.69 -31.22 -8.42
C ILE A 15 23.77 -32.75 -8.39
N PRO A 16 24.94 -33.34 -8.06
CA PRO A 16 25.05 -34.79 -7.88
C PRO A 16 24.06 -35.32 -6.83
N GLU A 17 23.46 -36.48 -7.07
CA GLU A 17 22.46 -37.07 -6.15
C GLU A 17 23.02 -37.28 -4.73
N GLU A 18 24.31 -37.62 -4.64
CA GLU A 18 25.03 -37.78 -3.37
C GLU A 18 25.16 -36.48 -2.55
N ASP A 19 25.11 -35.32 -3.22
CA ASP A 19 25.19 -33.99 -2.58
C ASP A 19 23.83 -33.46 -2.15
N LEU A 20 22.72 -34.02 -2.65
CA LEU A 20 21.36 -33.53 -2.36
C LEU A 20 21.03 -33.48 -0.86
N PRO A 21 21.40 -34.46 -0.01
CA PRO A 21 21.14 -34.38 1.43
C PRO A 21 21.83 -33.18 2.10
N ASP A 22 23.05 -32.87 1.69
CA ASP A 22 23.81 -31.74 2.23
C ASP A 22 23.26 -30.40 1.75
N VAL A 23 22.83 -30.32 0.49
CA VAL A 23 22.14 -29.15 -0.07
C VAL A 23 20.81 -28.92 0.65
N ALA A 24 20.01 -29.96 0.86
CA ALA A 24 18.75 -29.86 1.58
C ALA A 24 18.96 -29.34 3.01
N LYS A 25 19.99 -29.85 3.71
CA LYS A 25 20.34 -29.39 5.06
C LYS A 25 20.78 -27.92 5.07
N ALA A 26 21.58 -27.49 4.10
CA ALA A 26 22.02 -26.10 3.97
C ALA A 26 20.85 -25.15 3.65
N ALA A 27 19.96 -25.56 2.74
CA ALA A 27 18.75 -24.81 2.41
C ALA A 27 17.82 -24.67 3.62
N GLU A 28 17.65 -25.72 4.41
CA GLU A 28 16.85 -25.66 5.65
C GLU A 28 17.49 -24.74 6.70
N ALA A 29 18.81 -24.74 6.84
CA ALA A 29 19.50 -23.82 7.74
C ALA A 29 19.19 -22.35 7.38
N VAL A 30 19.28 -21.99 6.10
CA VAL A 30 18.94 -20.63 5.62
C VAL A 30 17.45 -20.32 5.84
N ARG A 31 16.58 -21.31 5.67
CA ARG A 31 15.14 -21.16 5.96
C ARG A 31 14.89 -20.89 7.45
N GLN A 32 15.60 -21.59 8.33
CA GLN A 32 15.50 -21.38 9.77
C GLN A 32 16.02 -19.99 10.15
N GLU A 33 17.14 -19.54 9.57
CA GLU A 33 17.63 -18.16 9.74
C GLU A 33 16.58 -17.12 9.33
N ALA A 34 15.87 -17.35 8.22
CA ALA A 34 14.80 -16.46 7.76
C ALA A 34 13.61 -16.44 8.73
N ARG A 35 13.27 -17.57 9.35
CA ARG A 35 12.23 -17.65 10.40
C ARG A 35 12.67 -16.93 11.66
N ASP A 36 13.90 -17.15 12.11
CA ASP A 36 14.45 -16.54 13.31
C ASP A 36 14.57 -15.01 13.15
N ALA A 37 14.88 -14.54 11.95
CA ALA A 37 14.88 -13.12 11.59
C ALA A 37 13.46 -12.52 11.41
N GLY A 38 12.41 -13.34 11.46
CA GLY A 38 11.02 -12.89 11.31
C GLY A 38 10.64 -12.49 9.88
N VAL A 39 11.44 -12.84 8.87
CA VAL A 39 11.21 -12.43 7.47
C VAL A 39 10.58 -13.54 6.62
N PHE A 40 10.54 -14.78 7.12
CA PHE A 40 10.00 -15.92 6.38
C PHE A 40 8.47 -15.86 6.24
N VAL A 41 7.98 -15.93 5.00
CA VAL A 41 6.54 -16.03 4.71
C VAL A 41 6.18 -17.45 4.27
N PHE A 42 6.85 -17.95 3.23
CA PHE A 42 6.54 -19.25 2.63
C PHE A 42 7.76 -19.81 1.90
N ALA A 43 7.89 -21.13 1.82
CA ALA A 43 8.78 -21.79 0.88
C ALA A 43 8.21 -23.15 0.49
N GLY A 44 8.42 -23.54 -0.77
CA GLY A 44 7.98 -24.83 -1.30
C GLY A 44 8.69 -25.19 -2.60
N GLU A 45 8.97 -26.47 -2.74
CA GLU A 45 9.47 -27.08 -3.98
C GLU A 45 8.26 -27.59 -4.79
N LEU A 46 8.38 -27.56 -6.12
CA LEU A 46 7.36 -28.10 -6.99
C LEU A 46 7.63 -29.60 -7.19
N ASP A 47 6.62 -30.42 -6.92
CA ASP A 47 6.67 -31.85 -7.19
C ASP A 47 6.54 -32.08 -8.70
N HIS A 48 7.67 -32.39 -9.34
CA HIS A 48 7.74 -32.65 -10.78
C HIS A 48 7.27 -34.06 -11.17
N ASP A 49 7.03 -34.96 -10.21
CA ASP A 49 6.42 -36.26 -10.47
C ASP A 49 4.90 -36.13 -10.70
N VAL A 50 4.30 -35.03 -10.24
CA VAL A 50 2.90 -34.68 -10.50
C VAL A 50 2.81 -33.85 -11.78
N LYS A 51 2.12 -34.38 -12.79
CA LYS A 51 1.90 -33.66 -14.06
C LYS A 51 1.10 -32.37 -13.81
N PRO A 52 1.58 -31.19 -14.29
CA PRO A 52 0.81 -29.96 -14.19
C PRO A 52 -0.40 -30.01 -15.13
N VAL A 53 -1.41 -29.21 -14.81
CA VAL A 53 -2.55 -28.93 -15.68
C VAL A 53 -2.65 -27.43 -15.94
N VAL A 54 -3.11 -27.06 -17.13
CA VAL A 54 -3.44 -25.68 -17.50
C VAL A 54 -4.96 -25.53 -17.48
N VAL A 55 -5.46 -24.54 -16.75
CA VAL A 55 -6.87 -24.17 -16.74
C VAL A 55 -7.03 -22.87 -17.55
N ALA A 56 -7.77 -22.93 -18.65
CA ALA A 56 -8.05 -21.79 -19.52
C ALA A 56 -9.15 -20.88 -18.95
N ILE A 57 -9.32 -19.68 -19.53
CA ILE A 57 -10.29 -18.66 -19.05
C ILE A 57 -11.74 -19.16 -19.12
N ASP A 58 -12.05 -20.04 -20.07
CA ASP A 58 -13.36 -20.68 -20.20
C ASP A 58 -13.54 -21.91 -19.29
N GLY A 59 -12.54 -22.22 -18.46
CA GLY A 59 -12.54 -23.35 -17.55
C GLY A 59 -12.06 -24.67 -18.17
N MET A 60 -11.63 -24.68 -19.43
CA MET A 60 -11.07 -25.90 -20.04
C MET A 60 -9.77 -26.30 -19.34
N VAL A 61 -9.66 -27.57 -18.94
CA VAL A 61 -8.46 -28.14 -18.33
C VAL A 61 -7.68 -28.93 -19.38
N THR A 62 -6.40 -28.62 -19.53
CA THR A 62 -5.48 -29.32 -20.44
C THR A 62 -4.33 -29.92 -19.65
N ASP A 63 -3.99 -31.17 -19.94
CA ASP A 63 -2.83 -31.84 -19.34
C ASP A 63 -1.51 -31.26 -19.85
N GLY A 64 -0.55 -31.10 -18.96
CA GLY A 64 0.79 -30.61 -19.27
C GLY A 64 0.95 -29.11 -19.02
N PRO A 65 2.21 -28.61 -19.06
CA PRO A 65 2.50 -27.20 -18.89
C PRO A 65 2.00 -26.39 -20.09
N TYR A 66 2.05 -25.06 -19.99
CA TYR A 66 1.73 -24.20 -21.12
C TYR A 66 2.62 -24.57 -22.33
N PRO A 67 2.06 -24.78 -23.54
CA PRO A 67 2.82 -25.33 -24.68
C PRO A 67 4.08 -24.55 -25.08
N GLU A 68 4.16 -23.28 -24.68
CA GLU A 68 5.23 -22.35 -25.04
C GLU A 68 6.22 -22.06 -23.89
N SER A 69 6.00 -22.60 -22.68
CA SER A 69 6.87 -22.28 -21.54
C SER A 69 8.15 -23.12 -21.55
N LYS A 70 9.30 -22.46 -21.76
CA LYS A 70 10.63 -23.08 -21.59
C LYS A 70 11.12 -23.11 -20.15
N GLU A 71 10.56 -22.30 -19.26
CA GLU A 71 10.97 -22.21 -17.85
C GLU A 71 10.00 -23.01 -16.96
N LEU A 72 10.48 -24.10 -16.35
CA LEU A 72 9.76 -24.80 -15.27
C LEU A 72 10.29 -24.27 -13.94
N LEU A 73 9.39 -23.77 -13.08
CA LEU A 73 9.77 -23.40 -11.71
C LEU A 73 10.11 -24.66 -10.92
N GLY A 74 11.29 -24.71 -10.30
CA GLY A 74 11.70 -25.81 -9.43
C GLY A 74 11.30 -25.59 -7.97
N GLY A 75 11.31 -24.34 -7.52
CA GLY A 75 10.91 -23.98 -6.18
C GLY A 75 10.83 -22.47 -5.97
N VAL A 76 10.14 -22.11 -4.89
CA VAL A 76 9.90 -20.72 -4.50
C VAL A 76 10.11 -20.51 -3.01
N THR A 77 10.62 -19.35 -2.65
CA THR A 77 10.64 -18.81 -1.29
C THR A 77 10.11 -17.39 -1.33
N ILE A 78 9.27 -17.03 -0.36
CA ILE A 78 8.73 -15.69 -0.17
C ILE A 78 9.23 -15.16 1.16
N VAL A 79 9.85 -13.98 1.12
CA VAL A 79 10.30 -13.25 2.31
C VAL A 79 9.66 -11.86 2.35
N GLU A 80 9.45 -11.32 3.55
CA GLU A 80 8.98 -9.95 3.78
C GLU A 80 10.09 -9.14 4.47
N VAL A 81 10.57 -8.09 3.80
CA VAL A 81 11.78 -7.36 4.17
C VAL A 81 11.64 -5.86 3.91
N PRO A 82 12.49 -4.98 4.49
CA PRO A 82 12.31 -3.53 4.38
C PRO A 82 12.40 -2.97 2.95
N GLY A 83 13.04 -3.67 2.01
CA GLY A 83 13.15 -3.21 0.63
C GLY A 83 14.02 -4.11 -0.26
N ARG A 84 14.36 -3.60 -1.44
CA ARG A 84 15.01 -4.39 -2.51
C ARG A 84 16.37 -4.95 -2.11
N GLU A 85 17.19 -4.16 -1.43
CA GLU A 85 18.53 -4.59 -1.03
C GLU A 85 18.47 -5.78 -0.08
N ALA A 86 17.59 -5.72 0.93
CA ALA A 86 17.35 -6.85 1.83
C ALA A 86 16.79 -8.07 1.09
N GLY A 87 15.91 -7.87 0.11
CA GLY A 87 15.39 -8.97 -0.72
C GLY A 87 16.49 -9.66 -1.54
N VAL A 88 17.43 -8.88 -2.09
CA VAL A 88 18.61 -9.41 -2.80
C VAL A 88 19.55 -10.13 -1.84
N GLU A 89 19.75 -9.61 -0.63
CA GLU A 89 20.58 -10.25 0.39
C GLU A 89 20.06 -11.64 0.75
N TRP A 90 18.77 -11.77 1.05
CA TRP A 90 18.14 -13.07 1.31
C TRP A 90 18.18 -13.99 0.08
N GLY A 91 18.00 -13.43 -1.12
CA GLY A 91 18.19 -14.16 -2.37
C GLY A 91 19.59 -14.75 -2.50
N GLY A 92 20.63 -14.01 -2.10
CA GLY A 92 22.02 -14.48 -2.07
C GLY A 92 22.25 -15.61 -1.07
N ARG A 93 21.70 -15.50 0.15
CA ARG A 93 21.79 -16.57 1.16
C ARG A 93 21.13 -17.85 0.69
N ILE A 94 19.92 -17.75 0.12
CA ILE A 94 19.17 -18.90 -0.42
C ILE A 94 19.92 -19.49 -1.63
N ALA A 95 20.48 -18.66 -2.51
CA ALA A 95 21.29 -19.14 -3.63
C ALA A 95 22.51 -19.96 -3.16
N ALA A 96 23.18 -19.50 -2.11
CA ALA A 96 24.31 -20.22 -1.51
C ALA A 96 23.89 -21.55 -0.88
N GLY A 97 22.80 -21.57 -0.12
CA GLY A 97 22.27 -22.78 0.51
C GLY A 97 21.80 -23.83 -0.50
N CYS A 98 21.03 -23.42 -1.51
CA CYS A 98 20.49 -24.31 -2.55
C CYS A 98 21.49 -24.62 -3.67
N ARG A 99 22.70 -24.03 -3.64
CA ARG A 99 23.73 -24.11 -4.70
C ARG A 99 23.21 -23.83 -6.11
N THR A 100 22.13 -23.07 -6.22
CA THR A 100 21.40 -22.82 -7.48
C THR A 100 21.14 -21.31 -7.62
N PRO A 101 21.33 -20.71 -8.82
CA PRO A 101 20.99 -19.31 -9.06
C PRO A 101 19.53 -18.99 -8.75
N GLN A 102 19.27 -17.88 -8.07
CA GLN A 102 17.93 -17.45 -7.69
C GLN A 102 17.52 -16.19 -8.45
N LYS A 103 16.30 -16.17 -8.99
CA LYS A 103 15.64 -14.96 -9.49
C LYS A 103 14.92 -14.29 -8.32
N VAL A 104 15.29 -13.05 -8.00
CA VAL A 104 14.62 -12.24 -6.98
C VAL A 104 13.68 -11.26 -7.67
N ARG A 105 12.38 -11.33 -7.35
CA ARG A 105 11.35 -10.43 -7.89
C ARG A 105 10.55 -9.83 -6.74
N ALA A 106 10.37 -8.51 -6.76
CA ALA A 106 9.39 -7.89 -5.88
C ALA A 106 8.01 -8.41 -6.27
N LEU A 107 7.29 -8.98 -5.31
CA LEU A 107 5.86 -9.16 -5.49
C LEU A 107 5.26 -7.78 -5.37
N LYS A 108 4.45 -7.38 -6.37
CA LYS A 108 3.55 -6.25 -6.15
C LYS A 108 2.80 -6.56 -4.87
N ARG A 109 2.85 -5.65 -3.89
CA ARG A 109 1.96 -5.74 -2.73
C ARG A 109 0.57 -6.01 -3.30
N GLY A 110 -0.05 -7.12 -2.89
CA GLY A 110 -1.50 -7.16 -2.90
C GLY A 110 -2.00 -5.95 -2.10
N ARG A 111 -3.21 -5.48 -2.38
CA ARG A 111 -3.89 -4.37 -1.69
C ARG A 111 -4.11 -4.62 -0.17
N ASP A 112 -3.05 -4.96 0.56
CA ASP A 112 -3.07 -5.40 1.96
C ASP A 112 -2.72 -4.26 2.93
N GLU A 113 -2.17 -3.14 2.44
CA GLU A 113 -2.27 -1.87 3.16
C GLU A 113 -3.42 -1.06 2.55
N PRO A 114 -4.37 -0.59 3.38
CA PRO A 114 -5.50 0.17 2.88
C PRO A 114 -5.02 1.46 2.22
N GLU A 115 -5.49 1.71 0.99
CA GLU A 115 -5.20 2.91 0.20
C GLU A 115 -5.54 4.17 1.00
N GLN A 116 -4.76 5.24 0.82
CA GLN A 116 -5.07 6.52 1.46
C GLN A 116 -6.04 7.31 0.60
N TYR A 117 -7.08 7.85 1.25
CA TYR A 117 -8.08 8.71 0.63
C TYR A 117 -8.13 10.05 1.33
N LEU A 118 -8.16 11.11 0.53
CA LEU A 118 -8.49 12.47 0.94
C LEU A 118 -10.01 12.64 0.87
N ILE A 119 -10.64 12.90 2.00
CA ILE A 119 -12.03 13.32 2.15
C ILE A 119 -12.02 14.82 2.44
N SER A 120 -12.57 15.64 1.55
CA SER A 120 -12.46 17.10 1.64
C SER A 120 -13.76 17.81 1.32
N PHE A 121 -13.94 19.02 1.85
CA PHE A 121 -15.06 19.91 1.51
C PHE A 121 -14.55 21.31 1.16
N ASP A 122 -15.31 22.06 0.37
CA ASP A 122 -14.95 23.42 0.02
C ASP A 122 -15.31 24.41 1.14
N ASN A 123 -14.57 25.51 1.22
CA ASN A 123 -14.84 26.56 2.18
C ASN A 123 -16.24 27.15 1.96
N GLY A 124 -17.01 27.29 3.03
CA GLY A 124 -18.40 27.78 3.00
C GLY A 124 -19.46 26.75 2.61
N ASP A 125 -19.13 25.46 2.49
CA ASP A 125 -20.13 24.41 2.21
C ASP A 125 -20.85 23.88 3.48
N MET A 126 -20.38 24.25 4.68
CA MET A 126 -21.00 23.85 5.94
C MET A 126 -22.36 24.53 6.15
N ASP A 127 -23.38 23.72 6.43
CA ASP A 127 -24.76 24.16 6.62
C ASP A 127 -25.12 24.25 8.11
N PHE A 128 -24.89 25.43 8.69
CA PHE A 128 -25.42 25.85 9.99
C PHE A 128 -25.54 27.38 10.03
N SER A 129 -26.41 27.87 10.90
CA SER A 129 -26.89 29.25 10.93
C SER A 129 -26.47 30.06 12.16
N THR A 130 -26.04 29.40 13.23
CA THR A 130 -25.78 30.06 14.53
C THR A 130 -24.50 29.59 15.23
N GLY A 131 -23.99 30.44 16.14
CA GLY A 131 -22.87 30.14 17.04
C GLY A 131 -23.08 28.94 17.96
N GLU A 132 -24.33 28.62 18.32
CA GLU A 132 -24.65 27.46 19.16
C GLU A 132 -24.55 26.15 18.37
N GLU A 133 -24.95 26.15 17.09
CA GLU A 133 -24.79 25.00 16.19
C GLU A 133 -23.32 24.66 15.92
N TRP A 134 -22.41 25.65 15.98
CA TRP A 134 -20.97 25.42 15.83
C TRP A 134 -20.40 24.48 16.88
N VAL A 135 -20.85 24.57 18.13
CA VAL A 135 -20.39 23.69 19.20
C VAL A 135 -20.84 22.26 18.94
N GLU A 136 -22.12 22.09 18.59
CA GLU A 136 -22.69 20.78 18.28
C GLU A 136 -22.01 20.15 17.05
N VAL A 137 -21.82 20.91 15.97
CA VAL A 137 -21.12 20.45 14.74
C VAL A 137 -19.67 20.08 15.05
N GLY A 138 -19.01 20.84 15.94
CA GLY A 138 -17.69 20.51 16.44
C GLY A 138 -17.67 19.17 17.17
N GLU A 139 -18.58 18.97 18.12
CA GLU A 139 -18.71 17.71 18.87
C GLU A 139 -18.98 16.50 17.97
N THR A 140 -19.94 16.60 17.04
CA THR A 140 -20.25 15.50 16.11
C THR A 140 -19.09 15.23 15.16
N SER A 141 -18.36 16.26 14.72
CA SER A 141 -17.16 16.11 13.90
C SER A 141 -16.03 15.41 14.66
N HIS A 142 -15.81 15.77 15.92
CA HIS A 142 -14.81 15.11 16.77
C HIS A 142 -15.19 13.65 17.02
N ALA A 143 -16.48 13.34 17.24
CA ALA A 143 -16.94 11.96 17.39
C ALA A 143 -16.69 11.13 16.12
N ALA A 144 -16.97 11.68 14.93
CA ALA A 144 -16.69 10.98 13.66
C ALA A 144 -15.18 10.72 13.45
N VAL A 145 -14.33 11.66 13.87
CA VAL A 145 -12.87 11.48 13.86
C VAL A 145 -12.43 10.43 14.88
N GLN A 146 -13.00 10.44 16.09
CA GLN A 146 -12.69 9.44 17.11
C GLN A 146 -13.07 8.04 16.63
N ASP A 147 -14.24 7.88 15.99
CA ASP A 147 -14.64 6.60 15.42
C ASP A 147 -13.66 6.11 14.34
N ALA A 148 -13.11 7.03 13.53
CA ALA A 148 -12.09 6.70 12.54
C ALA A 148 -10.75 6.31 13.20
N MET A 149 -10.40 6.92 14.33
CA MET A 149 -9.23 6.52 15.14
C MET A 149 -9.43 5.14 15.76
N ASP A 150 -10.59 4.88 16.35
CA ASP A 150 -10.92 3.62 17.01
C ASP A 150 -10.98 2.46 16.01
N ALA A 151 -11.42 2.73 14.78
CA ALA A 151 -11.38 1.79 13.67
C ALA A 151 -9.98 1.59 13.04
N GLY A 152 -8.96 2.35 13.49
CA GLY A 152 -7.60 2.28 12.98
C GLY A 152 -7.42 2.81 11.54
N VAL A 153 -8.40 3.57 11.03
CA VAL A 153 -8.38 4.11 9.65
C VAL A 153 -7.89 5.56 9.61
N TYR A 154 -7.87 6.28 10.73
CA TYR A 154 -7.46 7.68 10.78
C TYR A 154 -5.97 7.87 10.47
N VAL A 155 -5.66 8.84 9.59
CA VAL A 155 -4.30 9.32 9.34
C VAL A 155 -4.13 10.74 9.87
N PHE A 156 -4.99 11.67 9.42
CA PHE A 156 -4.91 13.08 9.76
C PHE A 156 -6.24 13.79 9.46
N ALA A 157 -6.58 14.84 10.19
CA ALA A 157 -7.69 15.74 9.84
C ALA A 157 -7.42 17.17 10.31
N GLY A 158 -7.92 18.15 9.55
CA GLY A 158 -7.81 19.56 9.91
C GLY A 158 -8.71 20.47 9.07
N GLY A 159 -9.22 21.53 9.70
CA GLY A 159 -9.79 22.69 9.01
C GLY A 159 -8.67 23.60 8.53
N LEU A 160 -8.90 24.33 7.44
CA LEU A 160 -7.99 25.37 6.96
C LEU A 160 -8.51 26.73 7.41
N ASP A 161 -7.63 27.52 8.01
CA ASP A 161 -7.97 28.84 8.52
C ASP A 161 -7.86 29.91 7.43
N TYR A 162 -8.97 30.60 7.19
CA TYR A 162 -9.10 31.69 6.22
C TYR A 162 -9.45 33.04 6.86
N GLU A 163 -9.68 33.09 8.18
CA GLU A 163 -10.11 34.29 8.87
C GLU A 163 -8.95 34.87 9.68
N PRO A 164 -8.41 36.03 9.30
CA PRO A 164 -7.46 36.73 10.16
C PRO A 164 -8.19 37.32 11.38
N PRO A 165 -7.46 37.69 12.44
CA PRO A 165 -8.03 38.38 13.60
C PRO A 165 -8.63 39.77 13.29
N ASP A 166 -8.42 40.28 12.08
CA ASP A 166 -8.86 41.57 11.55
C ASP A 166 -9.30 41.43 10.07
N ASP A 167 -9.72 42.51 9.41
CA ASP A 167 -10.15 42.50 8.00
C ASP A 167 -8.98 42.35 6.99
N SER A 168 -7.79 41.89 7.41
CA SER A 168 -6.63 41.73 6.52
C SER A 168 -6.70 40.44 5.68
N THR A 169 -5.69 40.20 4.82
CA THR A 169 -5.48 38.86 4.25
C THR A 169 -4.65 38.06 5.25
N PRO A 170 -5.01 36.80 5.59
CA PRO A 170 -4.26 36.07 6.60
C PRO A 170 -2.82 35.86 6.15
N ALA A 171 -1.85 36.21 7.00
CA ALA A 171 -0.41 36.18 6.69
C ALA A 171 0.12 34.76 6.37
N TRP A 172 -0.68 33.73 6.61
CA TRP A 172 -0.37 32.32 6.33
C TRP A 172 -0.95 31.81 5.00
N VAL A 173 -1.68 32.65 4.25
CA VAL A 173 -2.16 32.29 2.90
C VAL A 173 -1.18 32.86 1.88
N GLY A 174 -0.47 31.98 1.16
CA GLY A 174 0.47 32.37 0.11
C GLY A 174 0.46 31.40 -1.07
N ALA A 175 0.75 31.93 -2.25
CA ALA A 175 0.92 31.17 -3.47
C ALA A 175 2.40 31.05 -3.82
N VAL A 176 2.85 29.84 -4.15
CA VAL A 176 4.18 29.59 -4.69
C VAL A 176 4.05 29.09 -6.13
N THR A 177 4.74 29.73 -7.06
CA THR A 177 4.81 29.34 -8.47
C THR A 177 5.89 28.28 -8.71
N SER A 178 5.90 27.66 -9.89
CA SER A 178 6.85 26.59 -10.22
C SER A 178 8.32 27.02 -10.27
N ASP A 179 8.58 28.32 -10.39
CA ASP A 179 9.93 28.90 -10.32
C ASP A 179 10.32 29.33 -8.88
N GLY A 180 9.46 29.07 -7.90
CA GLY A 180 9.69 29.39 -6.49
C GLY A 180 9.29 30.81 -6.08
N THR A 181 8.68 31.61 -6.96
CA THR A 181 8.18 32.94 -6.59
C THR A 181 7.03 32.82 -5.59
N VAL A 182 7.14 33.54 -4.47
CA VAL A 182 6.13 33.61 -3.41
C VAL A 182 5.29 34.88 -3.60
N ALA A 183 3.97 34.76 -3.50
CA ALA A 183 3.03 35.87 -3.49
C ALA A 183 2.06 35.73 -2.32
N ASP A 184 1.69 36.85 -1.72
CA ASP A 184 0.66 36.88 -0.67
C ASP A 184 -0.71 36.55 -1.27
N GLY A 185 -1.50 35.78 -0.53
CA GLY A 185 -2.83 35.36 -0.92
C GLY A 185 -2.89 34.13 -1.84
N PRO A 186 -4.10 33.64 -2.13
CA PRO A 186 -4.32 32.41 -2.90
C PRO A 186 -4.04 32.60 -4.39
N ARG A 187 -3.85 31.50 -5.13
CA ARG A 187 -3.66 31.56 -6.58
C ARG A 187 -4.91 32.12 -7.31
N PRO A 188 -4.76 33.02 -8.31
CA PRO A 188 -5.87 33.74 -8.96
C PRO A 188 -6.92 32.90 -9.71
N LYS A 189 -6.72 31.58 -9.87
CA LYS A 189 -7.60 30.67 -10.63
C LYS A 189 -8.04 29.45 -9.82
N THR A 190 -8.14 29.57 -8.50
CA THR A 190 -8.72 28.50 -7.67
C THR A 190 -10.24 28.59 -7.72
N ARG A 191 -10.91 27.46 -7.99
CA ARG A 191 -12.37 27.39 -8.19
C ARG A 191 -13.12 27.73 -6.89
N LYS A 192 -12.72 27.09 -5.80
CA LYS A 192 -13.12 27.36 -4.42
C LYS A 192 -12.00 26.81 -3.51
N PRO A 193 -11.58 27.52 -2.43
CA PRO A 193 -10.59 26.99 -1.48
C PRO A 193 -11.17 25.80 -0.71
N LEU A 194 -10.32 24.86 -0.28
CA LEU A 194 -10.74 23.76 0.60
C LEU A 194 -11.04 24.30 1.99
N GLY A 195 -12.21 24.02 2.57
CA GLY A 195 -12.52 24.41 3.96
C GLY A 195 -11.83 23.52 4.97
N GLY A 196 -11.58 22.26 4.60
CA GLY A 196 -10.87 21.31 5.44
C GLY A 196 -10.87 19.92 4.83
N PHE A 197 -10.16 19.00 5.49
CA PHE A 197 -10.01 17.64 5.00
C PHE A 197 -9.77 16.63 6.12
N THR A 198 -9.95 15.36 5.77
CA THR A 198 -9.61 14.17 6.54
C THR A 198 -8.92 13.19 5.62
N VAL A 199 -7.81 12.61 6.06
CA VAL A 199 -7.12 11.51 5.38
C VAL A 199 -7.41 10.22 6.15
N VAL A 200 -7.92 9.22 5.44
CA VAL A 200 -8.19 7.88 5.99
C VAL A 200 -7.51 6.82 5.16
N LYS A 201 -7.16 5.70 5.79
CA LYS A 201 -6.82 4.46 5.09
C LYS A 201 -8.09 3.63 4.91
N ALA A 202 -8.43 3.25 3.69
CA ALA A 202 -9.55 2.33 3.43
C ALA A 202 -9.15 1.21 2.47
N PRO A 203 -9.67 -0.02 2.65
CA PRO A 203 -9.33 -1.15 1.78
C PRO A 203 -9.90 -1.02 0.37
N THR A 204 -10.95 -0.20 0.20
CA THR A 204 -11.61 0.06 -1.08
C THR A 204 -12.12 1.51 -1.13
N HIS A 205 -12.40 1.98 -2.35
CA HIS A 205 -13.01 3.29 -2.54
C HIS A 205 -14.43 3.36 -1.93
N GLU A 206 -15.16 2.23 -1.94
CA GLU A 206 -16.47 2.12 -1.32
C GLU A 206 -16.39 2.28 0.20
N ALA A 207 -15.43 1.64 0.85
CA ALA A 207 -15.18 1.84 2.28
C ALA A 207 -14.78 3.30 2.60
N ALA A 208 -14.02 3.97 1.72
CA ALA A 208 -13.73 5.39 1.88
C ALA A 208 -14.98 6.27 1.75
N LEU A 209 -15.92 5.91 0.86
CA LEU A 209 -17.20 6.60 0.71
C LEU A 209 -18.10 6.43 1.94
N GLU A 210 -18.07 5.28 2.60
CA GLU A 210 -18.79 5.08 3.88
C GLU A 210 -18.28 6.03 4.98
N TRP A 211 -16.96 6.15 5.12
CA TRP A 211 -16.36 7.13 6.02
C TRP A 211 -16.69 8.57 5.62
N ALA A 212 -16.64 8.89 4.33
CA ALA A 212 -16.99 10.21 3.83
C ALA A 212 -18.45 10.56 4.10
N ALA A 213 -19.39 9.62 3.97
CA ALA A 213 -20.80 9.81 4.29
C ALA A 213 -21.00 10.11 5.78
N LYS A 214 -20.32 9.35 6.66
CA LYS A 214 -20.35 9.60 8.11
C LYS A 214 -19.82 10.99 8.47
N ILE A 215 -18.70 11.39 7.86
CA ILE A 215 -18.09 12.72 8.06
C ILE A 215 -19.00 13.82 7.49
N ALA A 216 -19.62 13.61 6.32
CA ALA A 216 -20.54 14.56 5.69
C ALA A 216 -21.73 14.88 6.59
N ILE A 217 -22.32 13.85 7.21
CA ILE A 217 -23.42 14.00 8.17
C ILE A 217 -22.95 14.77 9.40
N ALA A 218 -21.79 14.39 9.96
CA ALA A 218 -21.23 15.01 11.16
C ALA A 218 -20.90 16.51 10.95
N ARG A 219 -20.40 16.88 9.77
CA ARG A 219 -20.02 18.25 9.41
C ARG A 219 -21.12 19.07 8.74
N ARG A 220 -22.24 18.44 8.39
CA ARG A 220 -23.36 19.06 7.65
C ARG A 220 -22.91 19.69 6.33
N CYS A 221 -22.02 19.02 5.58
CA CYS A 221 -21.58 19.47 4.26
C CYS A 221 -21.24 18.30 3.31
N PRO A 222 -21.41 18.51 1.98
CA PRO A 222 -20.95 17.55 0.98
C PRO A 222 -19.43 17.34 1.07
N GLN A 223 -18.98 16.13 0.74
CA GLN A 223 -17.57 15.76 0.75
C GLN A 223 -17.17 15.18 -0.61
N ASP A 224 -16.01 15.60 -1.09
CA ASP A 224 -15.28 14.96 -2.19
C ASP A 224 -14.37 13.87 -1.63
N VAL A 225 -14.29 12.72 -2.32
CA VAL A 225 -13.37 11.63 -2.00
C VAL A 225 -12.37 11.43 -3.14
N ARG A 226 -11.07 11.47 -2.83
CA ARG A 226 -9.99 11.27 -3.81
C ARG A 226 -8.95 10.30 -3.26
N MET A 227 -8.54 9.34 -4.08
CA MET A 227 -7.43 8.44 -3.74
C MET A 227 -6.09 9.15 -3.94
N PHE A 228 -5.16 8.97 -3.02
CA PHE A 228 -3.78 9.40 -3.23
C PHE A 228 -3.11 8.53 -4.31
N MET A 229 -2.23 9.14 -5.10
CA MET A 229 -1.41 8.36 -6.04
C MET A 229 -0.37 7.55 -5.26
N TYR A 230 -0.13 6.32 -5.71
CA TYR A 230 0.97 5.51 -5.22
C TYR A 230 2.30 5.97 -5.85
N ASP A 231 3.29 6.33 -5.03
CA ASP A 231 4.66 6.63 -5.45
C ASP A 231 5.62 5.55 -4.90
N PRO A 232 6.15 4.66 -5.75
CA PRO A 232 7.03 3.57 -5.32
C PRO A 232 8.44 4.02 -4.87
N VAL A 233 8.79 5.30 -5.00
CA VAL A 233 10.15 5.80 -4.73
C VAL A 233 10.27 6.40 -3.31
N ILE A 234 9.15 6.72 -2.65
CA ILE A 234 9.12 7.51 -1.40
C ILE A 234 8.74 6.66 -0.16
N GLU A 235 8.42 5.36 -0.31
CA GLU A 235 8.21 4.43 0.82
C GLU A 235 9.50 3.79 1.36
#